data_AF-A0A257N0F1-F1
#
_entry.id   AF-A0A257N0F1-F1
#
_cell.length_a   1.000
_cell.length_b   1.000
_cell.length_c   1.000
_cell.angle_alpha   90.00
_cell.angle_beta   90.00
_cell.angle_gamma   90.00
#
_symmetry.space_group_name_H-M   'P 1'
#
loop_
_entity.id
_entity.type
_entity.pdbx_description
1 polymer ?
#
loop_
_entity_poly.entity_id
_entity_poly.type
_entity_poly.pdbx_seq_one_letter_code
_entity_poly.pdbx_strand_id
1 'polypeptide(L)'
;AFSVSFGAGLMLYIVDSNVHSMTDGIWSAWVTMTHVGFGDVVPTSLLGRLLSAALILFGLTLFSLCTAILSASLIGKNMDVWETNVRQLAQETNRIEADDNTILSELARLHERLDRLEHALKEKS
;
A
#
# COMPACT_ATOMS: atom_id res chain seq x y z
N ALA A 1 13.11 -12.84 14.61
CA ALA A 1 14.30 -12.78 13.73
C ALA A 1 15.54 -13.28 14.47
N PHE A 2 16.03 -12.57 15.50
CA PHE A 2 17.23 -12.96 16.26
C PHE A 2 17.20 -14.40 16.82
N SER A 3 16.08 -14.81 17.43
CA SER A 3 15.93 -16.19 17.95
C SER A 3 15.96 -17.25 16.85
N VAL A 4 15.47 -16.92 15.66
CA VAL A 4 15.46 -17.83 14.50
C VAL A 4 16.88 -17.98 13.95
N SER A 5 17.62 -16.89 13.80
CA SER A 5 19.04 -16.96 13.38
C SER A 5 19.89 -17.71 14.39
N PHE A 6 19.66 -17.51 15.70
CA PHE A 6 20.41 -18.21 16.74
C PHE A 6 20.12 -19.71 16.75
N GLY A 7 18.84 -20.10 16.69
CA GLY A 7 18.43 -21.50 16.64
C GLY A 7 18.90 -22.20 15.36
N ALA A 8 18.72 -21.55 14.21
CA ALA A 8 19.18 -22.09 12.93
C ALA A 8 20.71 -22.17 12.86
N GLY A 9 21.43 -21.18 13.40
CA GLY A 9 22.89 -21.20 13.46
C GLY A 9 23.45 -22.32 14.32
N LEU A 10 22.82 -22.59 15.47
CA LEU A 10 23.16 -23.76 16.28
C LEU A 10 22.89 -25.07 15.52
N MET A 11 21.77 -25.15 14.80
CA MET A 11 21.41 -26.33 14.01
C MET A 11 22.39 -26.56 12.86
N LEU A 12 22.83 -25.50 12.17
CA LEU A 12 23.86 -25.58 11.13
C LEU A 12 25.20 -26.08 11.68
N TYR A 13 25.60 -25.58 12.85
CA TYR A 13 26.82 -26.04 13.51
C TYR A 13 26.79 -27.55 13.84
N ILE A 14 25.65 -28.08 14.24
CA ILE A 14 25.51 -29.51 14.58
C ILE A 14 25.47 -30.39 13.31
N VAL A 15 24.82 -29.90 12.25
CA VAL A 15 24.45 -30.72 11.08
C VAL A 15 25.50 -30.64 9.97
N ASP A 16 26.28 -29.55 9.89
CA ASP A 16 27.19 -29.30 8.79
C ASP A 16 28.65 -29.24 9.24
N SER A 17 29.48 -30.12 8.71
CA SER A 17 30.91 -30.19 9.04
C SER A 17 31.73 -29.00 8.52
N ASN A 18 31.18 -28.21 7.59
CA ASN A 18 31.83 -27.00 7.09
C ASN A 18 31.72 -25.82 8.09
N VAL A 19 30.77 -25.90 9.03
CA VAL A 19 30.56 -24.89 10.05
C VAL A 19 31.41 -25.24 11.28
N HIS A 20 32.59 -24.62 11.38
CA HIS A 20 33.60 -25.01 12.36
C HIS A 20 33.32 -24.55 13.79
N SER A 21 32.52 -23.48 13.97
CA SER A 21 32.15 -22.98 15.28
C SER A 21 30.67 -22.56 15.36
N MET A 22 30.12 -22.51 16.57
CA MET A 22 28.75 -22.03 16.80
C MET A 22 28.58 -20.58 16.32
N THR A 23 29.61 -19.75 16.49
CA THR A 23 29.61 -18.37 16.00
C THR A 23 29.54 -18.30 14.47
N ASP A 24 30.21 -19.20 13.76
CA ASP A 24 30.15 -19.28 12.29
C ASP A 24 28.76 -19.72 11.83
N GLY A 25 28.11 -20.62 12.56
CA GLY A 25 26.74 -21.05 12.27
C GLY A 25 25.75 -19.90 12.43
N ILE A 26 25.84 -19.14 13.53
CA ILE A 26 24.99 -17.96 13.76
C ILE A 26 25.26 -16.88 12.71
N TRP A 27 26.54 -16.65 12.38
CA TRP A 27 26.93 -15.72 11.33
C TRP A 27 26.34 -16.11 9.98
N SER A 28 26.52 -17.36 9.55
CA SER A 28 25.97 -17.88 8.29
C SER A 28 24.44 -17.73 8.26
N ALA A 29 23.75 -18.08 9.35
CA ALA A 29 22.29 -17.93 9.45
C ALA A 29 21.83 -16.46 9.40
N TRP A 30 22.58 -15.55 10.03
CA TRP A 30 22.29 -14.11 10.03
C TRP A 30 22.42 -13.50 8.63
N VAL A 31 23.57 -13.73 7.98
CA VAL A 31 23.92 -13.20 6.66
C VAL A 31 23.02 -13.78 5.56
N THR A 32 22.57 -15.03 5.72
CA THR A 32 21.59 -15.67 4.84
C THR A 32 20.20 -15.06 5.03
N MET A 33 19.74 -14.88 6.27
CA MET A 33 18.42 -14.31 6.56
C MET A 33 18.29 -12.88 6.00
N THR A 34 19.36 -12.08 6.08
CA THR A 34 19.39 -10.72 5.53
C THR A 34 19.62 -10.66 4.02
N HIS A 35 19.79 -11.80 3.35
CA HIS A 35 20.07 -11.92 1.91
C HIS A 35 21.40 -11.26 1.47
N VAL A 36 22.31 -10.98 2.41
CA VAL A 36 23.63 -10.43 2.10
C VAL A 36 24.51 -11.51 1.46
N GLY A 37 24.51 -12.72 2.03
CA GLY A 37 25.16 -13.90 1.45
C GLY A 37 26.65 -13.74 1.13
N PHE A 38 27.48 -13.32 2.09
CA PHE A 38 28.93 -13.15 1.87
C PHE A 38 29.64 -14.40 1.32
N GLY A 39 29.13 -15.60 1.64
CA GLY A 39 29.64 -16.86 1.09
C GLY A 39 30.94 -17.35 1.73
N ASP A 40 31.37 -16.71 2.81
CA ASP A 40 32.54 -17.07 3.62
C ASP A 40 32.30 -18.32 4.47
N VAL A 41 31.09 -18.48 5.01
CA VAL A 41 30.64 -19.70 5.70
C VAL A 41 29.33 -20.17 5.09
N VAL A 42 29.36 -21.32 4.42
CA VAL A 42 28.20 -21.89 3.71
C VAL A 42 28.03 -23.37 4.02
N PRO A 43 26.83 -23.80 4.44
CA PRO A 43 26.54 -25.21 4.66
C PRO A 43 26.67 -26.02 3.36
N THR A 44 27.42 -27.12 3.41
CA THR A 44 27.68 -27.98 2.25
C THR A 44 26.88 -29.28 2.28
N SER A 45 26.44 -29.70 3.46
CA SER A 45 25.60 -30.88 3.68
C SER A 45 24.20 -30.68 3.09
N LEU A 46 23.54 -31.79 2.74
CA LEU A 46 22.18 -31.76 2.23
C LEU A 46 21.21 -31.08 3.21
N LEU A 47 21.29 -31.46 4.49
CA LEU A 47 20.44 -30.92 5.54
C LEU A 47 20.75 -29.45 5.82
N GLY A 48 22.02 -29.06 5.83
CA GLY A 48 22.44 -27.66 5.95
C GLY A 48 21.88 -26.78 4.84
N ARG A 49 21.93 -27.26 3.58
CA ARG A 49 21.35 -26.54 2.43
C ARG A 49 19.82 -26.42 2.52
N LEU A 50 19.12 -27.46 2.99
CA LEU A 50 17.68 -27.38 3.22
C LEU A 50 17.34 -26.35 4.31
N LEU A 51 18.11 -26.30 5.38
CA LEU A 51 17.93 -25.32 6.44
C LEU A 51 18.19 -23.89 5.93
N SER A 52 19.28 -23.69 5.18
CA SER A 52 19.57 -22.40 4.53
C SER A 52 18.46 -21.99 3.56
N ALA A 53 17.89 -22.92 2.79
CA ALA A 53 16.76 -22.62 1.92
C ALA A 53 15.53 -22.15 2.71
N ALA A 54 15.21 -22.80 3.84
CA ALA A 54 14.14 -22.37 4.72
C ALA A 54 14.41 -20.98 5.34
N LEU A 55 15.66 -20.70 5.73
CA LEU A 55 16.10 -19.39 6.22
C LEU A 55 15.93 -18.28 5.17
N ILE A 56 16.23 -18.56 3.90
CA ILE A 56 16.03 -17.61 2.79
C ILE A 56 14.53 -17.25 2.68
N LEU A 57 13.65 -18.26 2.63
CA LEU A 57 12.21 -18.02 2.57
C LEU A 57 11.71 -17.22 3.78
N PHE A 58 12.21 -17.52 4.97
CA PHE A 58 11.89 -16.77 6.17
C PHE A 58 12.34 -15.30 6.07
N GLY A 59 13.56 -15.05 5.59
CA GLY A 59 14.06 -13.70 5.35
C GLY A 59 13.21 -12.92 4.35
N LEU A 60 12.74 -13.56 3.27
CA LEU A 60 11.82 -12.95 2.30
C LEU A 60 10.50 -12.53 2.94
N THR A 61 9.92 -13.38 3.80
CA THR A 61 8.67 -13.03 4.50
C THR A 61 8.85 -11.83 5.43
N LEU A 62 9.97 -11.75 6.14
CA LEU A 62 10.32 -10.60 6.98
C LEU A 62 10.50 -9.34 6.15
N PHE A 63 11.22 -9.42 5.03
CA PHE A 63 11.44 -8.29 4.14
C PHE A 63 10.12 -7.79 3.54
N SER A 64 9.28 -8.69 3.05
CA SER A 64 7.95 -8.37 2.52
C SER A 64 7.06 -7.70 3.57
N LEU A 65 7.05 -8.19 4.82
CA LEU A 65 6.30 -7.58 5.90
C LEU A 65 6.80 -6.17 6.23
N CYS A 66 8.13 -5.97 6.27
CA CYS A 66 8.73 -4.65 6.44
C CYS A 66 8.27 -3.69 5.34
N THR A 67 8.32 -4.12 4.08
CA THR A 67 7.81 -3.35 2.94
C THR A 67 6.31 -3.03 3.07
N ALA A 68 5.50 -4.00 3.51
CA ALA A 68 4.07 -3.80 3.69
C ALA A 68 3.76 -2.76 4.77
N ILE A 69 4.46 -2.79 5.91
CA ILE A 69 4.31 -1.81 7.00
C ILE A 69 4.72 -0.41 6.52
N LEU A 70 5.85 -0.29 5.82
CA LEU A 70 6.30 0.98 5.25
C LEU A 70 5.29 1.52 4.22
N SER A 71 4.80 0.66 3.33
CA SER A 71 3.78 1.00 2.34
C SER A 71 2.50 1.49 3.01
N ALA A 72 2.00 0.76 4.01
CA ALA A 72 0.82 1.13 4.78
C ALA A 72 0.99 2.47 5.50
N SER A 73 2.17 2.75 6.08
CA SER A 73 2.46 4.03 6.72
C SER A 73 2.49 5.20 5.73
N LEU A 74 2.98 4.98 4.51
CA LEU A 74 3.00 6.02 3.48
C LEU A 74 1.60 6.25 2.88
N ILE A 75 0.87 5.16 2.61
CA ILE A 75 -0.48 5.20 2.06
C ILE A 75 -1.47 5.80 3.05
N GLY A 76 -1.37 5.49 4.34
CA GLY A 76 -2.25 6.07 5.37
C GLY A 76 -2.24 7.59 5.33
N LYS A 77 -1.07 8.21 5.16
CA LYS A 77 -0.95 9.68 5.06
C LYS A 77 -1.56 10.25 3.77
N ASN A 78 -1.57 9.47 2.69
CA ASN A 78 -2.20 9.89 1.44
C ASN A 78 -3.72 9.66 1.44
N MET A 79 -4.22 8.71 2.24
CA MET A 79 -5.65 8.38 2.34
C MET A 79 -6.46 9.57 2.88
N ASP A 80 -5.97 10.24 3.92
CA ASP A 80 -6.64 11.40 4.52
C ASP A 80 -6.81 12.53 3.50
N VAL A 81 -5.77 12.80 2.71
CA VAL A 81 -5.79 13.80 1.63
C VAL A 81 -6.76 13.39 0.52
N TRP A 82 -6.81 12.10 0.18
CA TRP A 82 -7.72 11.59 -0.83
C TRP A 82 -9.17 11.72 -0.37
N GLU A 83 -9.47 11.42 0.88
CA GLU A 83 -10.80 11.58 1.46
C GLU A 83 -11.25 13.04 1.44
N THR A 84 -10.38 14.00 1.78
CA THR A 84 -10.72 15.42 1.70
C THR A 84 -11.00 15.87 0.27
N ASN A 85 -10.20 15.41 -0.71
CA ASN A 85 -10.41 15.74 -2.11
C ASN A 85 -11.73 15.17 -2.64
N VAL A 86 -12.06 13.92 -2.29
CA VAL A 86 -13.34 13.29 -2.67
C VAL A 86 -14.53 14.03 -2.07
N ARG A 87 -14.45 14.42 -0.79
CA ARG A 87 -15.50 15.22 -0.15
C ARG A 87 -15.67 16.57 -0.83
N GLN A 88 -14.58 17.23 -1.21
CA GLN A 88 -14.62 18.49 -1.92
C GLN A 88 -15.27 18.33 -3.30
N LEU A 89 -14.90 17.30 -4.07
CA LEU A 89 -15.52 16.99 -5.36
C LEU A 89 -17.02 16.70 -5.21
N ALA A 90 -17.42 15.97 -4.17
CA ALA A 90 -18.83 15.70 -3.89
C ALA A 90 -19.59 17.00 -3.56
N GLN A 91 -18.98 17.92 -2.81
CA GLN A 91 -19.55 19.24 -2.53
C GLN A 91 -19.65 20.10 -3.78
N GLU A 92 -18.61 20.13 -4.62
CA GLU A 92 -18.62 20.85 -5.89
C GLU A 92 -19.72 20.33 -6.82
N THR A 93 -19.87 19.00 -6.92
CA THR A 93 -20.94 18.37 -7.71
C THR A 93 -22.34 18.78 -7.21
N ASN A 94 -22.57 18.71 -5.89
CA ASN A 94 -23.84 19.13 -5.30
C ASN A 94 -24.12 20.63 -5.51
N ARG A 95 -23.07 21.46 -5.49
CA ARG A 95 -23.21 22.90 -5.71
C ARG A 95 -23.57 23.20 -7.15
N ILE A 96 -22.95 22.51 -8.11
CA ILE A 96 -23.29 22.62 -9.54
C ILE A 96 -24.74 22.22 -9.76
N GLU A 97 -25.21 21.13 -9.16
CA GLU A 97 -26.61 20.70 -9.29
C GLU A 97 -27.60 21.73 -8.72
N ALA A 98 -27.26 22.39 -7.61
CA ALA A 98 -28.07 23.47 -7.05
C ALA A 98 -28.09 24.72 -7.94
N ASP A 99 -26.94 25.09 -8.50
CA ASP A 99 -26.79 26.21 -9.43
C ASP A 99 -27.61 25.95 -10.73
N ASP A 100 -27.52 24.74 -11.29
CA ASP A 100 -28.30 24.33 -12.48
C ASP A 100 -29.81 24.41 -12.24
N ASN A 101 -30.29 23.89 -11.10
CA ASN A 101 -31.70 23.99 -10.72
C ASN A 101 -32.17 25.44 -10.61
N THR A 102 -31.31 26.32 -10.07
CA THR A 102 -31.60 27.75 -9.95
C THR A 102 -31.71 28.40 -11.34
N ILE A 103 -30.75 28.13 -12.23
CA ILE A 103 -30.75 28.65 -13.60
C ILE A 103 -31.99 28.19 -14.37
N LEU A 104 -32.35 26.90 -14.29
CA LEU A 104 -33.54 26.36 -14.94
C LEU A 104 -34.83 27.03 -14.45
N SER A 105 -34.91 27.35 -13.15
CA SER A 105 -36.07 28.04 -12.58
C SER A 105 -36.20 29.49 -13.08
N GLU A 106 -35.08 30.21 -13.24
CA GLU A 106 -35.08 31.57 -13.79
C GLU A 106 -35.42 31.56 -15.28
N LEU A 107 -34.91 30.58 -16.04
CA LEU A 107 -35.27 30.40 -17.45
C LEU A 107 -36.78 30.15 -17.63
N ALA A 108 -37.38 29.30 -16.80
CA ALA A 108 -38.82 29.04 -16.83
C ALA A 108 -39.62 30.33 -16.55
N ARG A 109 -39.18 31.11 -15.55
CA ARG A 109 -39.81 32.38 -15.18
C ARG A 109 -39.72 33.43 -16.28
N LEU A 110 -38.59 33.51 -16.98
CA LEU A 110 -38.41 34.42 -18.11
C LEU A 110 -39.32 34.04 -19.27
N HIS A 111 -39.47 32.74 -19.57
CA HIS A 111 -40.40 32.25 -20.60
C HIS A 111 -41.84 32.69 -20.29
N GLU A 112 -42.31 32.45 -19.07
CA GLU A 112 -43.67 32.83 -18.66
C GLU A 112 -43.91 34.35 -18.68
N ARG A 113 -42.86 35.15 -18.48
CA ARG A 113 -42.95 36.61 -18.61
C ARG A 113 -43.06 37.05 -20.08
N LEU A 114 -42.30 36.42 -20.97
CA LEU A 114 -42.36 36.72 -22.40
C LEU A 114 -43.72 36.33 -22.98
N ASP A 115 -44.24 35.15 -22.65
CA ASP A 115 -45.56 34.69 -23.10
C ASP A 115 -46.68 35.64 -22.68
N ARG A 116 -46.64 36.14 -21.43
CA ARG A 116 -47.61 37.13 -20.93
C ARG A 116 -47.55 38.44 -21.69
N LEU A 117 -46.35 38.93 -22.02
CA LEU A 117 -46.18 40.15 -22.82
C LEU A 117 -46.70 39.95 -24.24
N GLU A 118 -46.44 38.79 -24.85
CA GLU A 118 -46.97 38.47 -26.18
C GLU A 118 -48.50 38.43 -26.20
N HIS A 119 -49.12 37.79 -25.21
CA HIS A 119 -50.58 37.77 -25.06
C HIS A 119 -51.16 39.17 -24.86
N ALA A 120 -50.56 39.99 -23.99
CA ALA A 120 -51.03 41.36 -23.74
C ALA A 120 -50.89 42.29 -24.96
N LEU A 121 -49.88 42.06 -25.82
CA LEU A 121 -49.74 42.77 -27.08
C LEU A 121 -50.77 42.32 -28.13
N LYS A 122 -51.07 41.01 -28.20
CA LYS A 122 -52.11 40.47 -29.10
C LYS A 122 -53.52 40.94 -28.75
N GLU A 123 -53.84 41.11 -27.47
CA GLU A 123 -55.18 41.55 -27.03
C GLU A 123 -55.41 43.06 -27.22
N LYS A 124 -54.34 43.84 -27.37
CA LYS A 124 -54.41 45.30 -27.56
C LYS A 124 -54.33 45.75 -29.03
N SER A 125 -54.06 44.82 -29.95
CA SER A 125 -54.06 45.02 -31.41
C SER A 125 -55.37 44.53 -32.03
#